data_AF-A0A7V8WD33-F1
#
_entry.id   AF-A0A7V8WD33-F1
#
_cell.length_a   1.000
_cell.length_b   1.000
_cell.length_c   1.000
_cell.angle_alpha   90.00
_cell.angle_beta   90.00
_cell.angle_gamma   90.00
#
_symmetry.space_group_name_H-M   'P 1'
#
loop_
_entity.id
_entity.type
_entity.pdbx_description
1 polymer ?
#
loop_
_entity_poly.entity_id
_entity_poly.type
_entity_poly.pdbx_seq_one_letter_code
_entity_poly.pdbx_strand_id
1 'polypeptide(L)'
;VVYSALNAGDNPESNAVERFHFLEYGLITWLFYRGWRPLGDLAIFLLPTLAGIIVGTAEEWLQWFIPNRVGEIRDIFLNLAAIVCGLLFSAGVAPPPRFEAALHPSSRQRVLRLAAVTVLVLAAFVHTLHLGYAVADPETGSFTSRYAPDRLAALQAEKAERWKTRPPPLLLQRISREDQYLSEGLSHVRWRNRQWAAGDVAAAWYENRILEKYFAPVLDTPTYEGKQGHRWPADQRVDAATRFASARPPDAYVSGAYPYDVYTWPKTLFWAGVMAVMLGLLALTKNLLVS
;
A
#
# COMPACT_ATOMS: atom_id res chain seq x y z
N VAL A 1 20.37 -1.90 -15.35
CA VAL A 1 19.87 -1.71 -16.74
C VAL A 1 18.73 -2.68 -17.06
N VAL A 2 18.95 -4.01 -17.03
CA VAL A 2 17.90 -5.01 -17.32
C VAL A 2 16.66 -4.85 -16.41
N TYR A 3 16.88 -4.71 -15.10
CA TYR A 3 15.78 -4.54 -14.15
C TYR A 3 14.93 -3.28 -14.38
N SER A 4 15.57 -2.14 -14.68
CA SER A 4 14.87 -0.90 -15.00
C SER A 4 14.17 -0.97 -16.36
N ALA A 5 14.72 -1.71 -17.32
CA ALA A 5 14.08 -1.92 -18.62
C ALA A 5 12.84 -2.82 -18.52
N LEU A 6 12.85 -3.81 -17.62
CA LEU A 6 11.72 -4.72 -17.39
C LEU A 6 10.57 -4.09 -16.59
N ASN A 7 10.86 -3.06 -15.79
CA ASN A 7 9.85 -2.39 -14.96
C ASN A 7 9.41 -1.02 -15.50
N ALA A 8 10.10 -0.49 -16.52
CA ALA A 8 9.71 0.78 -17.11
C ALA A 8 8.30 0.70 -17.71
N GLY A 9 7.38 1.49 -17.16
CA GLY A 9 6.05 1.69 -17.72
C GLY A 9 6.05 2.77 -18.80
N ASP A 10 4.88 3.04 -19.36
CA ASP A 10 4.71 4.06 -20.41
C ASP A 10 4.85 5.50 -19.88
N ASN A 11 4.79 5.69 -18.55
CA ASN A 11 4.90 7.00 -17.92
C ASN A 11 6.37 7.35 -17.59
N PRO A 12 7.00 8.33 -18.30
CA PRO A 12 8.38 8.71 -18.08
C PRO A 12 8.63 9.30 -16.68
N GLU A 13 7.64 9.95 -16.08
CA GLU A 13 7.76 10.51 -14.73
C GLU A 13 7.84 9.39 -13.67
N SER A 14 7.02 8.35 -13.80
CA SER A 14 7.08 7.15 -12.95
C SER A 14 8.47 6.51 -13.03
N ASN A 15 8.96 6.31 -14.25
CA ASN A 15 10.27 5.71 -14.50
C ASN A 15 11.42 6.53 -13.90
N ALA A 16 11.32 7.87 -13.94
CA ALA A 16 12.33 8.74 -13.32
C ALA A 16 12.33 8.61 -11.80
N VAL A 17 11.14 8.57 -11.19
CA VAL A 17 10.97 8.37 -9.74
C VAL A 17 11.52 7.01 -9.31
N GLU A 18 11.21 5.93 -10.03
CA GLU A 18 11.73 4.58 -9.74
C GLU A 18 13.26 4.51 -9.79
N ARG A 19 13.88 5.20 -10.76
CA ARG A 19 15.35 5.28 -10.85
C ARG A 19 15.96 6.02 -9.67
N PHE A 20 15.30 7.08 -9.21
CA PHE A 20 15.75 7.83 -8.04
C PHE A 20 15.69 6.95 -6.78
N HIS A 21 14.57 6.24 -6.55
CA HIS A 21 14.44 5.29 -5.43
C HIS A 21 15.52 4.22 -5.51
N PHE A 22 15.78 3.66 -6.69
CA PHE A 22 16.83 2.66 -6.86
C PHE A 22 18.23 3.16 -6.42
N LEU A 23 18.58 4.40 -6.79
CA LEU A 23 19.84 5.02 -6.38
C LEU A 23 19.86 5.33 -4.87
N GLU A 24 18.76 5.84 -4.34
CA GLU A 24 18.60 6.18 -2.93
C GLU A 24 18.80 4.95 -2.04
N TYR A 25 18.09 3.86 -2.31
CA TYR A 25 18.22 2.62 -1.54
C TYR A 25 19.59 1.95 -1.72
N GLY A 26 20.19 2.08 -2.90
CA GLY A 26 21.58 1.67 -3.13
C GLY A 26 22.57 2.43 -2.24
N LEU A 27 22.43 3.76 -2.14
CA LEU A 27 23.28 4.63 -1.32
C LEU A 27 23.08 4.38 0.18
N ILE A 28 21.83 4.27 0.65
CA ILE A 28 21.52 3.95 2.05
C ILE A 28 22.14 2.60 2.43
N THR A 29 22.04 1.60 1.55
CA THR A 29 22.63 0.29 1.79
C THR A 29 24.16 0.35 1.84
N TRP A 30 24.80 1.17 1.00
CA TRP A 30 26.23 1.41 1.06
C TRP A 30 26.67 2.01 2.41
N LEU A 31 25.91 2.97 2.95
CA LEU A 31 26.17 3.56 4.27
C LEU A 31 26.05 2.52 5.39
N PHE A 32 25.00 1.71 5.37
CA PHE A 32 24.82 0.61 6.30
C PHE A 32 25.95 -0.42 6.21
N TYR A 33 26.28 -0.87 4.99
CA TYR A 33 27.38 -1.79 4.75
C TYR A 33 28.69 -1.26 5.34
N ARG A 34 29.00 0.02 5.11
CA ARG A 34 30.21 0.67 5.66
C ARG A 34 30.23 0.62 7.19
N GLY A 35 29.08 0.83 7.84
CA GLY A 35 28.95 0.76 9.30
C GLY A 35 29.18 -0.64 9.88
N TRP A 36 28.72 -1.69 9.18
CA TRP A 36 28.86 -3.08 9.62
C TRP A 36 30.07 -3.82 9.01
N ARG A 37 30.83 -3.17 8.12
CA ARG A 37 32.02 -3.73 7.46
C ARG A 37 33.03 -4.41 8.40
N PRO A 38 33.27 -3.91 9.63
CA PRO A 38 34.21 -4.54 10.54
C PRO A 38 33.79 -5.92 11.10
N LEU A 39 32.54 -6.37 10.93
CA LEU A 39 32.07 -7.64 11.52
C LEU A 39 32.77 -8.87 10.97
N GLY A 40 33.18 -8.85 9.71
CA GLY A 40 33.98 -9.92 9.09
C GLY A 40 33.28 -11.27 8.90
N ASP A 41 31.98 -11.35 9.17
CA ASP A 41 31.15 -12.55 9.00
C ASP A 41 29.92 -12.26 8.12
N LEU A 42 29.04 -13.25 7.91
CA LEU A 42 27.83 -13.10 7.08
C LEU A 42 26.90 -11.94 7.50
N ALA A 43 26.96 -11.46 8.74
CA ALA A 43 26.12 -10.36 9.20
C ALA A 43 26.46 -9.02 8.54
N ILE A 44 27.65 -8.88 7.95
CA ILE A 44 28.00 -7.74 7.11
C ILE A 44 27.04 -7.54 5.94
N PHE A 45 26.37 -8.61 5.49
CA PHE A 45 25.39 -8.55 4.41
C PHE A 45 23.96 -8.51 4.96
N LEU A 46 23.66 -9.35 5.94
CA LEU A 46 22.29 -9.49 6.47
C LEU A 46 21.81 -8.22 7.20
N LEU A 47 22.67 -7.58 7.99
CA LEU A 47 22.26 -6.39 8.75
C LEU A 47 21.92 -5.18 7.86
N PRO A 48 22.76 -4.79 6.86
CA PRO A 48 22.37 -3.77 5.89
C PRO A 48 21.10 -4.11 5.13
N THR A 49 20.91 -5.36 4.71
CA THR A 49 19.69 -5.75 4.00
C THR A 49 18.45 -5.56 4.87
N LEU A 50 18.47 -6.06 6.10
CA LEU A 50 17.34 -5.91 7.03
C LEU A 50 17.07 -4.45 7.39
N ALA A 51 18.13 -3.66 7.61
CA ALA A 51 18.01 -2.23 7.88
C ALA A 51 17.47 -1.45 6.66
N GLY A 52 17.93 -1.80 5.46
CA GLY A 52 17.42 -1.24 4.21
C GLY A 52 15.94 -1.55 4.00
N ILE A 53 15.51 -2.79 4.25
CA ILE A 53 14.08 -3.17 4.16
C ILE A 53 13.27 -2.35 5.16
N ILE A 54 13.72 -2.19 6.40
CA ILE A 54 13.03 -1.36 7.41
C ILE A 54 12.85 0.08 6.91
N VAL A 55 13.92 0.69 6.39
CA VAL A 55 13.86 2.06 5.86
C VAL A 55 12.92 2.13 4.66
N GLY A 56 13.03 1.20 3.71
CA GLY A 56 12.17 1.15 2.54
C GLY A 56 10.70 0.98 2.89
N THR A 57 10.37 0.07 3.81
CA THR A 57 8.99 -0.08 4.29
C THR A 57 8.46 1.16 5.01
N ALA A 58 9.31 1.86 5.78
CA ALA A 58 8.91 3.08 6.47
C ALA A 58 8.65 4.24 5.50
N GLU A 59 9.40 4.33 4.40
CA GLU A 59 9.20 5.31 3.34
C GLU A 59 7.90 5.02 2.57
N GLU A 60 7.68 3.77 2.14
CA GLU A 60 6.39 3.34 1.54
C GLU A 60 5.19 3.60 2.47
N TRP A 61 5.37 3.38 3.78
CA TRP A 61 4.36 3.74 4.77
C TRP A 61 4.12 5.26 4.82
N LEU A 62 5.17 6.07 4.71
CA LEU A 62 5.07 7.53 4.71
C LEU A 62 4.35 8.05 3.46
N GLN A 63 4.47 7.37 2.32
CA GLN A 63 3.74 7.73 1.11
C GLN A 63 2.22 7.71 1.30
N TRP A 64 1.70 6.99 2.29
CA TRP A 64 0.29 7.04 2.71
C TRP A 64 -0.19 8.45 3.09
N PHE A 65 0.73 9.35 3.45
CA PHE A 65 0.42 10.74 3.78
C PHE A 65 0.64 11.69 2.60
N ILE A 66 0.96 11.17 1.42
CA ILE A 66 1.17 11.95 0.19
C ILE A 66 -0.04 11.70 -0.71
N PRO A 67 -0.74 12.76 -1.17
CA PRO A 67 -1.93 12.59 -1.99
C PRO A 67 -1.67 11.82 -3.28
N ASN A 68 -2.62 10.95 -3.64
CA ASN A 68 -2.54 10.10 -4.84
C ASN A 68 -1.29 9.19 -4.87
N ARG A 69 -0.71 8.89 -3.70
CA ARG A 69 0.29 7.85 -3.50
C ARG A 69 -0.25 6.86 -2.46
N VAL A 70 0.05 5.59 -2.68
CA VAL A 70 -0.24 4.50 -1.75
C VAL A 70 0.99 3.63 -1.76
N GLY A 71 1.53 3.32 -0.58
CA GLY A 71 2.64 2.39 -0.49
C GLY A 71 2.19 1.02 -0.96
N GLU A 72 2.97 0.40 -1.86
CA GLU A 72 2.66 -0.93 -2.41
C GLU A 72 3.67 -1.96 -1.91
N ILE A 73 3.20 -3.19 -1.64
CA ILE A 73 4.09 -4.33 -1.35
C ILE A 73 5.08 -4.56 -2.49
N ARG A 74 4.65 -4.31 -3.73
CA ARG A 74 5.51 -4.38 -4.91
C ARG A 74 6.74 -3.48 -4.75
N ASP A 75 6.56 -2.25 -4.30
CA ASP A 75 7.63 -1.26 -4.18
C ASP A 75 8.63 -1.65 -3.09
N ILE A 76 8.20 -2.31 -2.01
CA ILE A 76 9.11 -2.92 -1.03
C ILE A 76 10.04 -3.94 -1.70
N PHE A 77 9.54 -4.77 -2.64
CA PHE A 77 10.38 -5.69 -3.39
C PHE A 77 11.31 -4.97 -4.38
N LEU A 78 10.86 -3.85 -4.95
CA LEU A 78 11.74 -3.03 -5.80
C LEU A 78 12.90 -2.43 -4.98
N ASN A 79 12.58 -1.93 -3.79
CA ASN A 79 13.54 -1.39 -2.83
C ASN A 79 14.52 -2.49 -2.39
N LEU A 80 14.04 -3.73 -2.17
CA LEU A 80 14.91 -4.88 -1.89
C LEU A 80 15.90 -5.17 -3.02
N ALA A 81 15.47 -5.10 -4.28
CA ALA A 81 16.37 -5.29 -5.42
C ALA A 81 17.47 -4.20 -5.44
N ALA A 82 17.10 -2.95 -5.21
CA ALA A 82 18.04 -1.83 -5.09
C ALA A 82 19.04 -2.02 -3.93
N ILE A 83 18.56 -2.47 -2.77
CA ILE A 83 19.37 -2.80 -1.60
C ILE A 83 20.39 -3.89 -1.94
N VAL A 84 19.96 -5.01 -2.53
CA VAL A 84 20.85 -6.11 -2.90
C VAL A 84 21.91 -5.65 -3.91
N CYS A 85 21.50 -4.90 -4.95
CA CYS A 85 22.44 -4.35 -5.93
C CYS A 85 23.44 -3.39 -5.28
N GLY A 86 22.98 -2.47 -4.43
CA GLY A 86 23.83 -1.54 -3.68
C GLY A 86 24.81 -2.26 -2.78
N LEU A 87 24.39 -3.33 -2.12
CA LEU A 87 25.23 -4.16 -1.25
C LEU A 87 26.32 -4.89 -2.04
N LEU A 88 25.98 -5.51 -3.17
CA LEU A 88 26.93 -6.17 -4.05
C LEU A 88 27.95 -5.18 -4.62
N PHE A 89 27.49 -4.01 -5.05
CA PHE A 89 28.36 -2.93 -5.50
C PHE A 89 29.31 -2.48 -4.38
N SER A 90 28.78 -2.27 -3.18
CA SER A 90 29.55 -1.86 -2.00
C SER A 90 30.65 -2.86 -1.64
N ALA A 91 30.33 -4.15 -1.69
CA ALA A 91 31.28 -5.22 -1.44
C ALA A 91 32.35 -5.34 -2.54
N GLY A 92 31.99 -5.09 -3.80
CA GLY A 92 32.95 -5.05 -4.91
C GLY A 92 33.93 -3.88 -4.80
N VAL A 93 33.45 -2.69 -4.42
CA VAL A 93 34.30 -1.48 -4.27
C VAL A 93 35.15 -1.52 -3.00
N ALA A 94 34.58 -2.01 -1.90
CA ALA A 94 35.22 -2.03 -0.59
C ALA A 94 35.01 -3.39 0.09
N PRO A 95 35.68 -4.46 -0.38
CA PRO A 95 35.50 -5.80 0.15
C PRO A 95 35.79 -5.85 1.66
N PRO A 96 35.15 -6.75 2.41
CA PRO A 96 35.46 -6.91 3.82
C PRO A 96 36.93 -7.34 3.98
N PRO A 97 37.63 -6.85 5.02
CA PRO A 97 39.04 -7.19 5.24
C PRO A 97 39.23 -8.70 5.54
N ARG A 98 38.21 -9.34 6.10
CA ARG A 98 38.10 -10.79 6.33
C ARG A 98 36.65 -11.19 6.14
N PHE A 99 36.40 -12.40 5.65
CA PHE A 99 35.05 -12.90 5.48
C PHE A 99 34.94 -14.36 5.88
N GLU A 100 34.07 -14.61 6.85
CA GLU A 100 33.61 -15.94 7.24
C GLU A 100 32.14 -16.10 6.83
N ALA A 101 31.82 -17.18 6.10
CA ALA A 101 30.46 -17.43 5.67
C ALA A 101 29.52 -17.81 6.84
N ALA A 102 30.07 -18.26 7.97
CA ALA A 102 29.31 -18.57 9.18
C ALA A 102 29.06 -17.31 10.03
N LEU A 103 27.90 -17.23 10.68
CA LEU A 103 27.60 -16.16 11.62
C LEU A 103 28.28 -16.41 12.98
N HIS A 104 28.98 -15.41 13.51
CA HIS A 104 29.44 -15.45 14.89
C HIS A 104 28.24 -15.40 15.84
N PRO A 105 28.32 -16.01 17.05
CA PRO A 105 27.20 -16.02 17.99
C PRO A 105 26.65 -14.63 18.32
N SER A 106 27.53 -13.63 18.47
CA SER A 106 27.16 -12.24 18.74
C SER A 106 26.45 -11.58 17.55
N SER A 107 26.94 -11.81 16.33
CA SER A 107 26.32 -11.36 15.08
C SER A 107 24.97 -12.01 14.84
N ARG A 108 24.85 -13.32 15.10
CA ARG A 108 23.59 -14.07 14.98
C ARG A 108 22.50 -13.46 15.86
N GLN A 109 22.80 -13.09 17.10
CA GLN A 109 21.82 -12.41 17.97
C GLN A 109 21.37 -11.07 17.39
N ARG A 110 22.29 -10.26 16.84
CA ARG A 110 21.96 -8.97 16.21
C ARG A 110 21.07 -9.17 14.98
N VAL A 111 21.40 -10.11 14.11
CA VAL A 111 20.62 -10.45 12.92
C VAL A 111 19.21 -10.90 13.30
N LEU A 112 19.07 -11.82 14.26
CA LEU A 112 17.77 -12.33 14.69
C LEU A 112 16.90 -11.24 15.33
N ARG A 113 17.48 -10.36 16.16
CA ARG A 113 16.76 -9.22 16.74
C ARG A 113 16.31 -8.24 15.66
N LEU A 114 17.19 -7.89 14.73
CA LEU A 114 16.84 -6.97 13.66
C LEU A 114 15.81 -7.59 12.71
N ALA A 115 15.90 -8.88 12.42
CA ALA A 115 14.89 -9.60 11.64
C ALA A 115 13.52 -9.58 12.31
N ALA A 116 13.44 -9.75 13.64
CA ALA A 116 12.19 -9.62 14.37
C ALA A 116 11.61 -8.20 14.27
N VAL A 117 12.45 -7.16 14.30
CA VAL A 117 12.04 -5.77 14.05
C VAL A 117 11.57 -5.59 12.61
N THR A 118 12.27 -6.14 11.61
CA THR A 118 11.86 -6.09 10.20
C THR A 118 10.48 -6.73 10.01
N VAL A 119 10.23 -7.90 10.61
CA VAL A 119 8.92 -8.57 10.60
C VAL A 119 7.84 -7.67 11.21
N LEU A 120 8.12 -7.05 12.36
CA LEU A 120 7.18 -6.13 13.01
C LEU A 120 6.85 -4.92 12.13
N VAL A 121 7.86 -4.30 11.51
CA VAL A 121 7.70 -3.13 10.64
C VAL A 121 6.88 -3.47 9.39
N LEU A 122 7.20 -4.59 8.71
CA LEU A 122 6.42 -5.09 7.58
C LEU A 122 4.98 -5.41 7.99
N ALA A 123 4.78 -6.03 9.16
CA ALA A 123 3.46 -6.34 9.66
C ALA A 123 2.63 -5.08 9.94
N ALA A 124 3.24 -4.06 10.53
CA ALA A 124 2.60 -2.77 10.77
C ALA A 124 2.22 -2.08 9.44
N PHE A 125 3.10 -2.11 8.44
CA PHE A 125 2.81 -1.61 7.09
C PHE A 125 1.62 -2.33 6.46
N VAL A 126 1.64 -3.67 6.40
CA VAL A 126 0.54 -4.47 5.84
C VAL A 126 -0.77 -4.22 6.60
N HIS A 127 -0.72 -4.16 7.93
CA HIS A 127 -1.90 -3.87 8.74
C HIS A 127 -2.52 -2.51 8.42
N THR A 128 -1.69 -1.50 8.17
CA THR A 128 -2.14 -0.12 7.99
C THR A 128 -2.61 0.17 6.57
N LEU A 129 -1.94 -0.38 5.54
CA LEU A 129 -2.26 -0.08 4.14
C LEU A 129 -3.07 -1.17 3.42
N HIS A 130 -2.86 -2.45 3.78
CA HIS A 130 -3.34 -3.58 2.99
C HIS A 130 -4.38 -4.45 3.69
N LEU A 131 -4.58 -4.34 5.01
CA LEU A 131 -5.67 -5.04 5.69
C LEU A 131 -6.95 -4.21 5.68
N GLY A 132 -8.03 -4.79 5.17
CA GLY A 132 -9.34 -4.17 5.13
C GLY A 132 -10.47 -5.16 5.38
N TYR A 133 -11.61 -4.89 4.77
CA TYR A 133 -12.87 -5.55 5.02
C TYR A 133 -13.57 -5.85 3.70
N ALA A 134 -14.19 -7.02 3.59
CA ALA A 134 -15.19 -7.27 2.58
C ALA A 134 -16.50 -6.65 3.05
N VAL A 135 -17.07 -5.77 2.24
CA VAL A 135 -18.41 -5.21 2.43
C VAL A 135 -19.33 -5.92 1.47
N ALA A 136 -20.32 -6.64 2.00
CA ALA A 136 -21.33 -7.33 1.22
C ALA A 136 -22.70 -6.72 1.51
N ASP A 137 -23.40 -6.31 0.45
CA ASP A 137 -24.66 -5.59 0.53
C ASP A 137 -25.63 -6.10 -0.54
N PRO A 138 -26.84 -6.58 -0.19
CA PRO A 138 -27.80 -7.08 -1.16
C PRO A 138 -28.22 -6.07 -2.24
N GLU A 139 -28.14 -4.77 -1.94
CA GLU A 139 -28.57 -3.71 -2.87
C GLU A 139 -27.45 -3.22 -3.79
N THR A 140 -26.19 -3.36 -3.36
CA THR A 140 -25.04 -2.75 -4.06
C THR A 140 -24.00 -3.77 -4.52
N GLY A 141 -24.18 -5.05 -4.18
CA GLY A 141 -23.19 -6.10 -4.42
C GLY A 141 -22.12 -6.12 -3.32
N SER A 142 -20.91 -6.51 -3.68
CA SER A 142 -19.78 -6.57 -2.74
C SER A 142 -18.58 -5.75 -3.20
N PHE A 143 -17.80 -5.23 -2.27
CA PHE A 143 -16.56 -4.51 -2.54
C PHE A 143 -15.58 -4.66 -1.37
N THR A 144 -14.31 -4.36 -1.61
CA THR A 144 -13.31 -4.26 -0.55
C THR A 144 -13.17 -2.81 -0.09
N SER A 145 -13.04 -2.62 1.22
CA SER A 145 -12.84 -1.32 1.84
C SER A 145 -11.74 -1.39 2.90
N ARG A 146 -11.04 -0.27 3.13
CA ARG A 146 -10.15 -0.15 4.29
C ARG A 146 -10.90 -0.05 5.61
N TYR A 147 -12.18 0.30 5.54
CA TYR A 147 -13.02 0.57 6.68
C TYR A 147 -14.03 -0.55 6.87
N ALA A 148 -14.32 -0.86 8.13
CA ALA A 148 -15.43 -1.74 8.46
C ALA A 148 -16.77 -1.07 8.05
N PRO A 149 -17.83 -1.84 7.75
CA PRO A 149 -19.11 -1.29 7.29
C PRO A 149 -19.72 -0.23 8.22
N ASP A 150 -19.65 -0.45 9.53
CA ASP A 150 -20.10 0.50 10.56
C ASP A 150 -19.25 1.77 10.57
N ARG A 151 -17.94 1.63 10.37
CA ARG A 151 -17.04 2.78 10.26
C ARG A 151 -17.25 3.58 8.98
N LEU A 152 -17.59 2.94 7.85
CA LEU A 152 -17.95 3.64 6.61
C LEU A 152 -19.16 4.55 6.82
N ALA A 153 -20.23 4.03 7.42
CA ALA A 153 -21.42 4.83 7.73
C ALA A 153 -21.10 6.01 8.65
N ALA A 154 -20.29 5.79 9.68
CA ALA A 154 -19.85 6.86 10.59
C ALA A 154 -19.00 7.92 9.87
N LEU A 155 -18.06 7.50 9.01
CA LEU A 155 -17.24 8.40 8.21
C LEU A 155 -18.10 9.21 7.23
N GLN A 156 -19.06 8.59 6.56
CA GLN A 156 -19.97 9.29 5.68
C GLN A 156 -20.72 10.42 6.39
N ALA A 157 -21.29 10.15 7.57
CA ALA A 157 -21.95 11.19 8.37
C ALA A 157 -20.96 12.29 8.81
N GLU A 158 -19.77 11.91 9.28
CA GLU A 158 -18.71 12.85 9.66
C GLU A 158 -18.29 13.76 8.51
N LYS A 159 -18.10 13.20 7.30
CA LYS A 159 -17.69 13.95 6.11
C LYS A 159 -18.81 14.83 5.57
N ALA A 160 -20.06 14.35 5.60
CA ALA A 160 -21.22 15.13 5.20
C ALA A 160 -21.31 16.45 5.99
N GLU A 161 -21.04 16.43 7.29
CA GLU A 161 -21.02 17.65 8.10
C GLU A 161 -19.72 18.45 7.96
N ARG A 162 -18.56 17.78 8.01
CA ARG A 162 -17.26 18.46 7.96
C ARG A 162 -17.07 19.22 6.64
N TRP A 163 -17.41 18.60 5.50
CA TRP A 163 -17.13 19.17 4.19
C TRP A 163 -18.02 20.35 3.81
N LYS A 164 -19.15 20.58 4.52
CA LYS A 164 -19.93 21.83 4.42
C LYS A 164 -19.12 23.06 4.80
N THR A 165 -18.20 22.93 5.76
CA THR A 165 -17.40 24.05 6.29
C THR A 165 -15.92 23.96 5.92
N ARG A 166 -15.43 22.76 5.64
CA ARG A 166 -14.03 22.46 5.29
C ARG A 166 -14.00 21.44 4.16
N PRO A 167 -14.32 21.84 2.91
CA PRO A 167 -14.30 20.93 1.78
C PRO A 167 -12.87 20.42 1.52
N PRO A 168 -12.72 19.26 0.87
CA PRO A 168 -11.42 18.79 0.42
C PRO A 168 -10.80 19.80 -0.55
N PRO A 169 -9.46 19.85 -0.64
CA PRO A 169 -8.78 20.82 -1.49
C PRO A 169 -9.10 20.55 -2.97
N LEU A 170 -9.29 21.63 -3.74
CA LEU A 170 -9.53 21.58 -5.19
C LEU A 170 -8.26 21.39 -6.01
N LEU A 171 -7.10 21.48 -5.37
CA LEU A 171 -5.79 21.28 -5.96
C LEU A 171 -5.04 20.26 -5.11
N LEU A 172 -4.35 19.33 -5.77
CA LEU A 172 -3.45 18.40 -5.10
C LEU A 172 -2.32 19.20 -4.42
N GLN A 173 -2.30 19.16 -3.10
CA GLN A 173 -1.21 19.75 -2.32
C GLN A 173 -0.05 18.76 -2.28
N ARG A 174 1.19 19.24 -2.42
CA ARG A 174 2.37 18.37 -2.40
C ARG A 174 2.56 17.66 -1.07
N ILE A 175 2.14 18.31 0.03
CA ILE A 175 2.22 17.76 1.39
C ILE A 175 0.89 18.06 2.07
N SER A 176 0.03 17.05 2.18
CA SER A 176 -1.20 17.13 2.95
C SER A 176 -1.61 15.74 3.40
N ARG A 177 -2.10 15.60 4.64
CA ARG A 177 -2.63 14.33 5.13
C ARG A 177 -3.74 13.83 4.20
N GLU A 178 -3.49 12.70 3.56
CA GLU A 178 -4.44 12.09 2.64
C GLU A 178 -5.75 11.72 3.35
N ASP A 179 -6.87 12.11 2.73
CA ASP A 179 -8.20 11.75 3.21
C ASP A 179 -8.61 10.42 2.58
N GLN A 180 -8.22 9.33 3.23
CA GLN A 180 -8.35 7.98 2.67
C GLN A 180 -9.79 7.55 2.37
N TYR A 181 -10.80 8.17 3.00
CA TYR A 181 -12.22 8.00 2.63
C TYR A 181 -12.54 8.65 1.28
N LEU A 182 -12.00 9.84 1.03
CA LEU A 182 -12.13 10.53 -0.25
C LEU A 182 -11.42 9.74 -1.35
N SER A 183 -10.19 9.26 -1.12
CA SER A 183 -9.40 8.53 -2.12
C SER A 183 -10.05 7.20 -2.52
N GLU A 184 -10.64 6.49 -1.56
CA GLU A 184 -11.43 5.28 -1.82
C GLU A 184 -12.69 5.61 -2.63
N GLY A 185 -13.46 6.63 -2.22
CA GLY A 185 -14.64 7.07 -2.97
C GLY A 185 -14.33 7.55 -4.40
N LEU A 186 -13.19 8.23 -4.61
CA LEU A 186 -12.74 8.64 -5.95
C LEU A 186 -12.35 7.45 -6.82
N SER A 187 -11.76 6.40 -6.24
CA SER A 187 -11.51 5.14 -6.95
C SER A 187 -12.82 4.52 -7.45
N HIS A 188 -13.87 4.52 -6.61
CA HIS A 188 -15.21 4.09 -7.00
C HIS A 188 -15.82 4.96 -8.13
N VAL A 189 -15.64 6.29 -8.07
CA VAL A 189 -16.07 7.19 -9.16
C VAL A 189 -15.37 6.86 -10.48
N ARG A 190 -14.04 6.68 -10.46
CA ARG A 190 -13.24 6.34 -11.65
C ARG A 190 -13.68 5.00 -12.25
N TRP A 191 -13.92 4.00 -11.40
CA TRP A 191 -14.40 2.69 -11.84
C TRP A 191 -15.78 2.77 -12.46
N ARG A 192 -16.74 3.45 -11.80
CA ARG A 192 -18.09 3.69 -12.33
C ARG A 192 -18.03 4.29 -13.74
N ASN A 193 -17.24 5.34 -13.89
CA ASN A 193 -17.13 6.07 -15.16
C ASN A 193 -16.47 5.21 -16.25
N ARG A 194 -15.49 4.37 -15.88
CA ARG A 194 -14.86 3.41 -16.80
C ARG A 194 -15.86 2.36 -17.29
N GLN A 195 -16.65 1.78 -16.39
CA GLN A 195 -17.68 0.80 -16.75
C GLN A 195 -18.76 1.42 -17.64
N TRP A 196 -19.19 2.63 -17.31
CA TRP A 196 -20.12 3.40 -18.15
C TRP A 196 -19.57 3.64 -19.56
N ALA A 197 -18.32 4.09 -19.67
CA ALA A 197 -17.67 4.33 -20.96
C ALA A 197 -17.47 3.04 -21.77
N ALA A 198 -17.27 1.90 -21.10
CA ALA A 198 -17.18 0.58 -21.72
C ALA A 198 -18.54 0.01 -22.16
N GLY A 199 -19.66 0.68 -21.83
CA GLY A 199 -21.02 0.21 -22.10
C GLY A 199 -21.54 -0.83 -21.11
N ASP A 200 -20.78 -1.16 -20.06
CA ASP A 200 -21.25 -2.03 -18.97
C ASP A 200 -22.11 -1.22 -17.99
N VAL A 201 -23.36 -1.01 -18.39
CA VAL A 201 -24.33 -0.23 -17.60
C VAL A 201 -24.66 -0.91 -16.27
N ALA A 202 -24.65 -2.25 -16.22
CA ALA A 202 -24.97 -2.97 -14.99
C ALA A 202 -23.88 -2.76 -13.93
N ALA A 203 -22.60 -2.92 -14.31
CA ALA A 203 -21.50 -2.64 -13.40
C ALA A 203 -21.45 -1.17 -12.98
N ALA A 204 -21.66 -0.23 -13.92
CA ALA A 204 -21.71 1.19 -13.61
C ALA A 204 -22.86 1.54 -12.66
N TRP A 205 -24.01 0.88 -12.80
CA TRP A 205 -25.15 1.07 -11.92
C TRP A 205 -24.85 0.64 -10.49
N TYR A 206 -24.39 -0.60 -10.28
CA TYR A 206 -24.04 -1.09 -8.94
C TYR A 206 -22.97 -0.22 -8.28
N GLU A 207 -21.97 0.19 -9.05
CA GLU A 207 -20.93 1.08 -8.56
C GLU A 207 -21.49 2.45 -8.13
N ASN A 208 -22.42 3.01 -8.90
CA ASN A 208 -23.11 4.22 -8.49
C ASN A 208 -23.95 4.01 -7.22
N ARG A 209 -24.54 2.83 -7.02
CA ARG A 209 -25.26 2.49 -5.79
C ARG A 209 -24.32 2.38 -4.58
N ILE A 210 -23.11 1.82 -4.74
CA ILE A 210 -22.06 1.83 -3.70
C ILE A 210 -21.73 3.27 -3.32
N LEU A 211 -21.49 4.14 -4.31
CA LEU A 211 -21.19 5.55 -4.09
C LEU A 211 -22.33 6.29 -3.37
N GLU A 212 -23.57 6.10 -3.81
CA GLU A 212 -24.76 6.71 -3.18
C GLU A 212 -24.93 6.26 -1.71
N LYS A 213 -24.65 4.98 -1.42
CA LYS A 213 -24.90 4.39 -0.11
C LYS A 213 -23.78 4.66 0.89
N TYR A 214 -22.51 4.57 0.46
CA TYR A 214 -21.34 4.59 1.35
C TYR A 214 -20.43 5.82 1.18
N PHE A 215 -20.52 6.51 0.03
CA PHE A 215 -19.62 7.62 -0.35
C PHE A 215 -20.36 8.89 -0.80
N ALA A 216 -21.60 9.11 -0.37
CA ALA A 216 -22.42 10.23 -0.83
C ALA A 216 -21.73 11.61 -0.74
N PRO A 217 -20.99 11.95 0.34
CA PRO A 217 -20.27 13.23 0.42
C PRO A 217 -19.26 13.43 -0.71
N VAL A 218 -18.65 12.35 -1.24
CA VAL A 218 -17.71 12.40 -2.35
C VAL A 218 -18.43 12.76 -3.65
N LEU A 219 -19.67 12.31 -3.83
CA LEU A 219 -20.48 12.68 -4.99
C LEU A 219 -20.86 14.16 -4.99
N ASP A 220 -21.12 14.72 -3.82
CA ASP A 220 -21.72 16.05 -3.66
C ASP A 220 -20.70 17.18 -3.51
N THR A 221 -19.47 16.84 -3.12
CA THR A 221 -18.45 17.84 -2.81
C THR A 221 -17.47 17.99 -3.97
N PRO A 222 -17.17 19.21 -4.43
CA PRO A 222 -16.07 19.46 -5.35
C PRO A 222 -14.74 18.91 -4.84
N THR A 223 -13.94 18.34 -5.74
CA THR A 223 -12.62 17.76 -5.43
C THR A 223 -11.62 18.17 -6.50
N TYR A 224 -10.35 17.78 -6.31
CA TYR A 224 -9.31 17.97 -7.33
C TYR A 224 -9.57 17.22 -8.65
N GLU A 225 -10.43 16.18 -8.65
CA GLU A 225 -10.83 15.46 -9.89
C GLU A 225 -12.09 16.02 -10.55
N GLY A 226 -12.93 16.73 -9.80
CA GLY A 226 -14.22 17.20 -10.29
C GLY A 226 -14.67 18.46 -9.56
N LYS A 227 -14.59 19.61 -10.24
CA LYS A 227 -14.94 20.92 -9.66
C LYS A 227 -16.44 21.09 -9.37
N GLN A 228 -17.29 20.26 -9.98
CA GLN A 228 -18.75 20.31 -9.82
C GLN A 228 -19.27 19.14 -8.96
N GLY A 229 -18.38 18.35 -8.35
CA GLY A 229 -18.73 17.07 -7.74
C GLY A 229 -18.75 15.94 -8.76
N HIS A 230 -19.21 14.76 -8.32
CA HIS A 230 -19.13 13.49 -9.06
C HIS A 230 -20.48 12.77 -9.19
N ARG A 231 -21.56 13.38 -8.70
CA ARG A 231 -22.92 12.86 -8.86
C ARG A 231 -23.30 12.84 -10.34
N TRP A 232 -23.91 11.74 -10.80
CA TRP A 232 -24.52 11.74 -12.13
C TRP A 232 -25.61 12.81 -12.21
N PRO A 233 -25.65 13.59 -13.31
CA PRO A 233 -26.82 14.38 -13.66
C PRO A 233 -28.11 13.55 -13.61
N ALA A 234 -29.24 14.20 -13.30
CA ALA A 234 -30.51 13.51 -13.08
C ALA A 234 -30.97 12.71 -14.32
N ASP A 235 -30.79 13.28 -15.51
CA ASP A 235 -31.04 12.64 -16.80
C ASP A 235 -30.15 11.41 -17.03
N GLN A 236 -28.84 11.52 -16.78
CA GLN A 236 -27.93 10.38 -16.87
C GLN A 236 -28.30 9.27 -15.87
N ARG A 237 -28.68 9.65 -14.64
CA ARG A 237 -29.07 8.71 -13.58
C ARG A 237 -30.37 7.97 -13.91
N VAL A 238 -31.31 8.63 -14.59
CA VAL A 238 -32.55 8.03 -15.11
C VAL A 238 -32.24 7.10 -16.28
N ASP A 239 -31.43 7.55 -17.26
CA ASP A 239 -31.02 6.71 -18.41
C ASP A 239 -30.31 5.43 -17.95
N ALA A 240 -29.38 5.54 -17.00
CA ALA A 240 -28.72 4.38 -16.40
C ALA A 240 -29.71 3.41 -15.73
N ALA A 241 -30.73 3.92 -15.03
CA ALA A 241 -31.76 3.11 -14.40
C ALA A 241 -32.60 2.35 -15.42
N THR A 242 -33.02 3.03 -16.49
CA THR A 242 -33.82 2.44 -17.57
C THR A 242 -33.05 1.35 -18.30
N ARG A 243 -31.78 1.61 -18.64
CA ARG A 243 -30.91 0.62 -19.28
C ARG A 243 -30.60 -0.55 -18.35
N PHE A 244 -30.38 -0.30 -17.06
CA PHE A 244 -30.20 -1.37 -16.07
C PHE A 244 -31.42 -2.27 -15.95
N ALA A 245 -32.64 -1.70 -15.93
CA ALA A 245 -33.88 -2.49 -15.87
C ALA A 245 -34.08 -3.42 -17.08
N SER A 246 -33.47 -3.08 -18.22
CA SER A 246 -33.46 -3.91 -19.43
C SER A 246 -32.25 -4.84 -19.53
N ALA A 247 -31.22 -4.61 -18.71
CA ALA A 247 -30.04 -5.46 -18.62
C ALA A 247 -30.34 -6.68 -17.75
N ARG A 248 -29.71 -7.83 -18.07
CA ARG A 248 -29.70 -8.97 -17.15
C ARG A 248 -28.71 -8.65 -16.03
N PRO A 249 -29.15 -8.48 -14.77
CA PRO A 249 -28.22 -8.24 -13.68
C PRO A 249 -27.31 -9.47 -13.49
N PRO A 250 -26.03 -9.28 -13.15
CA PRO A 250 -25.17 -10.38 -12.72
C PRO A 250 -25.75 -11.04 -11.45
N ASP A 251 -25.51 -12.35 -11.30
CA ASP A 251 -25.93 -13.11 -10.11
C ASP A 251 -25.25 -12.59 -8.83
N ALA A 252 -24.02 -12.07 -8.96
CA ALA A 252 -23.32 -11.34 -7.91
C ALA A 252 -22.42 -10.27 -8.53
N TYR A 253 -22.54 -9.02 -8.06
CA TYR A 253 -21.62 -7.95 -8.42
C TYR A 253 -20.48 -7.85 -7.40
N VAL A 254 -19.25 -7.77 -7.90
CA VAL A 254 -18.05 -7.49 -7.10
C VAL A 254 -17.37 -6.26 -7.72
N SER A 255 -17.26 -5.18 -6.96
CA SER A 255 -16.59 -3.96 -7.43
C SER A 255 -15.09 -4.21 -7.58
N GLY A 256 -14.55 -3.83 -8.74
CA GLY A 256 -13.11 -3.80 -9.02
C GLY A 256 -12.51 -2.40 -8.84
N ALA A 257 -13.21 -1.51 -8.13
CA ALA A 257 -12.84 -0.10 -8.09
C ALA A 257 -11.52 0.18 -7.39
N TYR A 258 -11.24 -0.58 -6.36
CA TYR A 258 -10.07 -0.34 -5.53
C TYR A 258 -8.84 -0.96 -6.19
N PRO A 259 -7.87 -0.14 -6.66
CA PRO A 259 -6.81 -0.61 -7.55
C PRO A 259 -5.69 -1.36 -6.83
N TYR A 260 -5.70 -1.39 -5.50
CA TYR A 260 -4.67 -2.01 -4.69
C TYR A 260 -5.18 -3.29 -4.01
N ASP A 261 -4.27 -4.20 -3.69
CA ASP A 261 -4.64 -5.41 -2.95
C ASP A 261 -5.03 -5.06 -1.52
N VAL A 262 -6.30 -5.33 -1.18
CA VAL A 262 -6.83 -5.29 0.18
C VAL A 262 -7.12 -6.72 0.62
N TYR A 263 -6.34 -7.19 1.58
CA TYR A 263 -6.55 -8.48 2.20
C TYR A 263 -7.60 -8.38 3.30
N THR A 264 -8.58 -9.27 3.25
CA THR A 264 -9.68 -9.37 4.21
C THR A 264 -9.38 -10.34 5.35
N TRP A 265 -8.09 -10.55 5.65
CA TRP A 265 -7.65 -11.47 6.69
C TRP A 265 -8.10 -11.00 8.07
N PRO A 266 -8.50 -11.92 8.97
CA PRO A 266 -8.77 -11.56 10.35
C PRO A 266 -7.50 -10.95 10.99
N LYS A 267 -7.61 -9.69 11.41
CA LYS A 267 -6.48 -8.93 11.99
C LYS A 267 -5.85 -9.66 13.19
N THR A 268 -6.65 -10.38 13.96
CA THR A 268 -6.19 -11.21 15.09
C THR A 268 -5.34 -12.39 14.64
N LEU A 269 -5.76 -13.13 13.61
CA LEU A 269 -4.98 -14.24 13.05
C LEU A 269 -3.69 -13.74 12.41
N PHE A 270 -3.76 -12.62 11.70
CA PHE A 270 -2.57 -11.97 11.13
C PHE A 270 -1.53 -11.65 12.21
N TRP A 271 -1.92 -10.94 13.27
CA TRP A 271 -1.00 -10.60 14.35
C TRP A 271 -0.55 -11.80 15.17
N ALA A 272 -1.39 -12.83 15.34
CA ALA A 272 -0.98 -14.09 15.98
C ALA A 272 0.16 -14.76 15.19
N GLY A 273 0.05 -14.81 13.86
CA GLY A 273 1.12 -15.31 12.99
C GLY A 273 2.40 -14.49 13.10
N VAL A 274 2.30 -13.16 13.06
CA VAL A 274 3.44 -12.24 13.21
C VAL A 274 4.14 -12.46 14.57
N MET A 275 3.38 -12.53 15.66
CA MET A 275 3.93 -12.74 17.00
C MET A 275 4.60 -14.10 17.13
N ALA A 276 4.04 -15.16 16.55
CA ALA A 276 4.68 -16.48 16.54
C ALA A 276 6.04 -16.46 15.83
N VAL A 277 6.14 -15.81 14.67
CA VAL A 277 7.40 -15.64 13.94
C VAL A 277 8.42 -14.85 14.76
N MET A 278 8.01 -13.70 15.33
CA MET A 278 8.90 -12.87 16.15
C MET A 278 9.41 -13.62 17.39
N LEU A 279 8.53 -14.32 18.11
CA LEU A 279 8.91 -15.12 19.28
C LEU A 279 9.86 -16.26 18.90
N GLY A 280 9.64 -16.90 17.75
CA GLY A 280 10.57 -17.90 17.21
C GLY A 280 11.97 -17.32 16.97
N LEU A 281 12.05 -16.16 16.29
CA LEU A 281 13.32 -15.47 16.05
C LEU A 281 14.03 -15.08 17.35
N LEU A 282 13.30 -14.59 18.34
CA LEU A 282 13.84 -14.19 19.64
C LEU A 282 14.23 -15.40 20.52
N ALA A 283 13.48 -16.49 20.48
CA ALA A 283 13.83 -17.72 21.21
C ALA A 283 15.17 -18.30 20.73
N LEU A 284 15.43 -18.25 19.42
CA LEU A 284 16.71 -18.65 18.83
C LEU A 284 17.90 -17.82 19.34
N THR A 285 17.67 -16.62 19.88
CA THR A 285 18.73 -15.82 20.51
C THR A 285 19.11 -16.30 21.91
N LYS A 286 18.14 -16.84 22.67
CA LYS A 286 18.36 -17.28 24.07
C LYS A 286 19.14 -18.59 24.15
N ASN A 287 18.92 -19.49 23.21
CA ASN A 287 19.63 -20.79 23.16
C ASN A 287 21.15 -20.63 22.98
N LEU A 288 21.62 -19.46 22.52
CA LEU A 288 23.03 -19.14 22.34
C LEU A 288 23.73 -18.63 23.61
N LEU A 289 22.98 -18.29 24.67
CA LEU A 289 23.57 -17.86 25.95
C LEU A 289 23.86 -19.05 26.88
N VAL A 290 23.36 -20.24 26.54
CA VAL A 290 23.48 -21.46 27.35
C VAL A 290 24.53 -22.42 26.79
N SER A 291 24.97 -22.22 25.53
CA SER A 291 26.02 -22.98 24.84
C SER A 291 27.34 -22.21 24.82
#